data_AF-A0AAE9GIJ2-F1
#
_entry.id   AF-A0AAE9GIJ2-F1
#
_cell.length_a   1.000
_cell.length_b   1.000
_cell.length_c   1.000
_cell.angle_alpha   90.00
_cell.angle_beta   90.00
_cell.angle_gamma   90.00
#
_symmetry.space_group_name_H-M   'P 1'
#
loop_
_entity.id
_entity.type
_entity.pdbx_description
1 polymer ?
#
loop_
_entity_poly.entity_id
_entity_poly.type
_entity_poly.pdbx_seq_one_letter_code
_entity_poly.pdbx_strand_id
1 'polypeptide(L)'
;MARKTRYDEEFKKNTVELLIKSRKSMTQISKDLGVSLNTLINWKKYLTDDGPFQDELRAENERLRKELLEVTEEREILKKSVAIFLRPRK
;
A
#
# COMPACT_ATOMS: atom_id res chain seq x y z
N MET A 1 -5.65 -38.12 4.15
CA MET A 1 -6.02 -36.68 4.08
C MET A 1 -4.76 -35.86 4.26
N ALA A 2 -4.39 -35.00 3.32
CA ALA A 2 -3.19 -34.17 3.45
C ALA A 2 -3.39 -33.14 4.58
N ARG A 3 -2.46 -33.08 5.52
CA ARG A 3 -2.50 -32.13 6.64
C ARG A 3 -2.27 -30.72 6.08
N LYS A 4 -3.27 -29.84 6.17
CA LYS A 4 -3.14 -28.45 5.75
C LYS A 4 -2.15 -27.76 6.69
N THR A 5 -0.96 -27.44 6.20
CA THR A 5 0.03 -26.65 6.95
C THR A 5 -0.58 -25.28 7.24
N ARG A 6 -0.70 -24.93 8.51
CA ARG A 6 -1.15 -23.60 8.94
C ARG A 6 0.08 -22.72 9.11
N TYR A 7 0.09 -21.61 8.39
CA TYR A 7 1.11 -20.58 8.52
C TYR A 7 0.53 -19.42 9.32
N ASP A 8 1.38 -18.78 10.11
CA ASP A 8 1.03 -17.59 10.87
C ASP A 8 0.68 -16.41 9.94
N GLU A 9 -0.20 -15.51 10.37
CA GLU A 9 -0.63 -14.36 9.57
C GLU A 9 0.50 -13.36 9.34
N GLU A 10 1.38 -13.15 10.33
CA GLU A 10 2.55 -12.27 10.20
C GLU A 10 3.53 -12.85 9.17
N PHE A 11 3.74 -14.16 9.21
CA PHE A 11 4.58 -14.85 8.22
C PHE A 11 4.04 -14.69 6.80
N LYS A 12 2.73 -14.81 6.60
CA LYS A 12 2.10 -14.61 5.28
C LYS A 12 2.30 -13.17 4.79
N LYS A 13 2.06 -12.17 5.64
CA LYS A 13 2.24 -10.76 5.30
C LYS A 13 3.68 -10.46 4.89
N ASN A 14 4.65 -10.86 5.72
CA ASN A 14 6.08 -10.66 5.44
C ASN A 14 6.51 -11.36 4.14
N THR A 15 5.98 -12.56 3.88
CA THR A 15 6.25 -13.30 2.64
C THR A 15 5.70 -12.58 1.41
N VAL A 16 4.48 -12.04 1.47
CA VAL A 16 3.88 -11.27 0.37
C VAL A 16 4.60 -9.94 0.18
N GLU A 17 5.01 -9.27 1.25
CA GLU A 17 5.83 -8.06 1.18
C GLU A 17 7.18 -8.34 0.50
N LEU A 18 7.85 -9.45 0.85
CA LEU A 18 9.07 -9.89 0.18
C LEU A 18 8.84 -10.17 -1.31
N LEU A 19 7.70 -10.78 -1.67
CA LEU A 19 7.33 -11.02 -3.07
C LEU A 19 7.12 -9.74 -3.87
N ILE A 20 6.66 -8.66 -3.23
CA ILE A 20 6.39 -7.38 -3.89
C ILE A 20 7.65 -6.51 -3.96
N LYS A 21 8.42 -6.45 -2.87
CA LYS A 21 9.56 -5.54 -2.73
C LYS A 21 10.88 -6.11 -3.24
N SER A 22 11.04 -7.44 -3.23
CA SER A 22 12.29 -8.05 -3.68
C SER A 22 12.32 -8.26 -5.20
N ARG A 23 13.53 -8.35 -5.76
CA ARG A 23 13.75 -8.77 -7.15
C ARG A 23 13.75 -10.29 -7.32
N LYS A 24 13.46 -11.06 -6.27
CA LYS A 24 13.47 -12.52 -6.32
C LYS A 24 12.20 -13.03 -6.99
N SER A 25 12.33 -14.08 -7.81
CA SER A 25 11.17 -14.75 -8.40
C SER A 25 10.39 -15.50 -7.33
N MET A 26 9.10 -15.69 -7.56
CA MET A 26 8.23 -16.47 -6.65
C MET A 26 8.72 -17.92 -6.48
N THR A 27 9.31 -18.49 -7.53
CA THR A 27 9.96 -19.81 -7.50
C THR A 27 11.18 -19.82 -6.58
N GLN A 28 11.99 -18.76 -6.59
CA GLN A 28 13.12 -18.66 -5.66
C GLN A 28 12.63 -18.57 -4.22
N ILE A 29 11.64 -17.71 -3.96
CA ILE A 29 11.07 -17.54 -2.61
C ILE A 29 10.40 -18.83 -2.10
N SER A 30 9.72 -19.56 -2.99
CA SER A 30 9.16 -20.88 -2.69
C SER A 30 10.22 -21.87 -2.21
N LYS A 31 11.39 -21.91 -2.88
CA LYS A 31 12.53 -22.75 -2.49
C LYS A 31 13.17 -22.29 -1.19
N ASP A 32 13.43 -20.98 -1.06
CA ASP A 32 14.08 -20.38 0.11
C ASP A 32 13.27 -20.61 1.40
N LEU A 33 11.93 -20.52 1.31
CA LEU A 33 11.03 -20.62 2.47
C LEU A 33 10.39 -22.01 2.64
N GLY A 34 10.59 -22.94 1.69
CA GLY A 34 9.95 -24.25 1.69
C GLY A 34 8.41 -24.21 1.56
N VAL A 35 7.87 -23.11 1.03
CA VAL A 35 6.42 -22.92 0.84
C VAL A 35 6.04 -23.24 -0.60
N SER A 36 4.93 -23.94 -0.82
CA SER A 36 4.48 -24.27 -2.17
C SER A 36 4.14 -23.04 -3.01
N LEU A 37 4.45 -23.06 -4.30
CA LEU A 37 4.12 -21.98 -5.25
C LEU A 37 2.62 -21.62 -5.23
N ASN A 38 1.73 -22.62 -5.23
CA ASN A 38 0.28 -22.37 -5.17
C ASN A 38 -0.13 -21.66 -3.88
N THR A 39 0.51 -21.96 -2.76
CA THR A 39 0.28 -21.26 -1.49
C THR A 39 0.66 -19.80 -1.59
N LEU A 40 1.82 -19.49 -2.17
CA LEU A 40 2.29 -18.12 -2.38
C LEU A 40 1.37 -17.32 -3.31
N ILE A 41 0.91 -17.93 -4.41
CA ILE A 41 -0.05 -17.32 -5.34
C ILE A 41 -1.35 -16.95 -4.61
N ASN A 42 -1.89 -17.88 -3.83
CA ASN A 42 -3.12 -17.65 -3.07
C ASN A 42 -2.95 -16.55 -2.03
N TRP A 43 -1.82 -16.49 -1.32
CA TRP A 43 -1.57 -15.43 -0.35
C TRP A 43 -1.42 -14.07 -1.00
N LYS A 44 -0.64 -13.99 -2.10
CA LYS A 44 -0.51 -12.74 -2.84
C LYS A 44 -1.88 -12.23 -3.26
N LYS A 45 -2.69 -13.08 -3.91
CA LYS A 45 -4.04 -12.73 -4.36
C LYS A 45 -4.93 -12.27 -3.20
N TYR A 46 -4.94 -13.03 -2.11
CA TYR A 46 -5.74 -12.70 -0.93
C TYR A 46 -5.25 -11.44 -0.19
N LEU A 47 -3.99 -11.05 -0.29
CA LEU A 47 -3.46 -9.88 0.43
C LEU A 47 -3.39 -8.62 -0.44
N THR A 48 -3.44 -8.74 -1.78
CA THR A 48 -3.38 -7.58 -2.69
C THR A 48 -4.70 -7.27 -3.38
N ASP A 49 -5.41 -8.29 -3.88
CA ASP A 49 -6.53 -8.10 -4.80
C ASP A 49 -7.87 -8.25 -4.08
N ASP A 50 -8.01 -9.29 -3.26
CA ASP A 50 -9.29 -9.71 -2.64
C ASP A 50 -9.26 -9.66 -1.10
N GLY A 51 -8.33 -8.91 -0.52
CA GLY A 51 -8.03 -8.97 0.91
C GLY A 51 -8.79 -7.99 1.80
N PRO A 52 -8.98 -8.32 3.10
CA PRO A 52 -9.58 -7.40 4.08
C PRO A 52 -8.81 -6.08 4.24
N PHE A 53 -7.55 -6.01 3.78
CA PHE A 53 -6.74 -4.78 3.79
C PHE A 53 -7.07 -3.80 2.66
N GLN A 54 -7.83 -4.20 1.63
CA GLN A 54 -8.18 -3.31 0.51
C GLN A 54 -9.10 -2.17 0.96
N ASP A 55 -10.08 -2.47 1.82
CA ASP A 55 -11.06 -1.47 2.25
C ASP A 55 -10.43 -0.43 3.19
N GLU A 56 -9.60 -0.89 4.13
CA GLU A 56 -8.80 0.01 4.98
C GLU A 56 -7.84 0.87 4.15
N LEU A 57 -7.17 0.27 3.15
CA LEU A 57 -6.26 1.01 2.28
C LEU A 57 -6.99 2.03 1.40
N ARG A 58 -8.19 1.69 0.89
CA ARG A 58 -9.03 2.63 0.14
C ARG A 58 -9.48 3.78 1.02
N ALA A 59 -9.99 3.50 2.21
CA ALA A 59 -10.43 4.53 3.16
C ALA A 59 -9.29 5.48 3.53
N GLU A 60 -8.09 4.95 3.79
CA GLU A 60 -6.93 5.77 4.08
C GLU A 60 -6.48 6.57 2.84
N ASN A 61 -6.55 6.00 1.63
CA ASN A 61 -6.25 6.75 0.40
C ASN A 61 -7.21 7.92 0.18
N GLU A 62 -8.51 7.72 0.41
CA GLU A 62 -9.52 8.78 0.32
C GLU A 62 -9.28 9.88 1.35
N ARG A 63 -8.97 9.49 2.60
CA ARG A 63 -8.61 10.43 3.66
C ARG A 63 -7.39 11.27 3.27
N LEU A 64 -6.31 10.62 2.82
CA LEU A 64 -5.08 11.31 2.40
C LEU A 64 -5.32 12.24 1.21
N ARG A 65 -6.17 11.87 0.24
CA ARG A 65 -6.54 12.75 -0.88
C ARG A 65 -7.29 13.98 -0.41
N LYS A 66 -8.19 13.84 0.57
CA LYS A 66 -8.93 14.96 1.14
C LYS A 66 -7.99 15.94 1.87
N GLU A 67 -7.10 15.41 2.71
CA GLU A 67 -6.12 16.23 3.42
C GLU A 67 -5.17 16.95 2.43
N LEU A 68 -4.73 16.26 1.38
CA LEU A 68 -3.92 16.86 0.32
C LEU A 68 -4.65 18.02 -0.38
N LEU A 69 -5.95 17.86 -0.65
CA LEU A 69 -6.75 18.91 -1.27
C LEU A 69 -6.85 20.13 -0.35
N GLU A 70 -7.21 19.94 0.92
CA GLU A 70 -7.35 21.01 1.91
C GLU A 70 -6.05 21.82 2.04
N VAL A 71 -4.92 21.14 2.25
CA VAL A 71 -3.60 21.80 2.37
C VAL A 71 -3.20 22.50 1.06
N THR A 72 -3.56 21.94 -0.10
CA THR A 72 -3.28 22.57 -1.39
C THR A 72 -4.10 23.86 -1.57
N GLU A 73 -5.38 23.85 -1.19
CA GLU A 73 -6.24 25.03 -1.25
C GLU A 73 -5.74 26.14 -0.31
N GLU A 74 -5.41 25.81 0.94
CA GLU A 74 -4.83 26.75 1.90
C GLU A 74 -3.56 27.41 1.35
N ARG A 75 -2.66 26.59 0.78
CA ARG A 75 -1.44 27.09 0.16
C ARG A 75 -1.73 28.06 -0.99
N GLU A 76 -2.71 27.77 -1.84
CA GLU A 76 -3.06 28.64 -2.97
C GLU A 76 -3.72 29.94 -2.50
N ILE A 77 -4.53 29.93 -1.44
CA ILE A 77 -5.08 31.14 -0.81
C ILE A 77 -3.96 32.02 -0.25
N LEU A 78 -3.00 31.42 0.46
CA LEU A 78 -1.86 32.14 1.02
C LEU A 78 -1.01 32.78 -0.09
N LYS A 79 -0.72 32.05 -1.16
CA LYS A 79 -0.01 32.61 -2.33
C LYS A 79 -0.74 33.80 -2.94
N LYS A 80 -2.05 33.68 -3.17
CA LYS A 80 -2.87 34.77 -3.73
C LYS A 80 -2.84 35.99 -2.81
N SER A 81 -2.91 35.78 -1.50
CA SER A 81 -2.84 36.84 -0.49
C SER A 81 -1.48 37.55 -0.53
N VAL A 82 -0.38 36.80 -0.51
CA VAL A 82 0.98 37.36 -0.65
C VAL A 82 1.11 38.18 -1.94
N ALA A 83 0.59 37.69 -3.07
CA ALA A 83 0.61 38.41 -4.33
C ALA A 83 -0.24 39.70 -4.32
N ILE A 84 -1.27 39.80 -3.47
CA ILE A 84 -2.01 41.05 -3.24
C ILE A 84 -1.18 42.00 -2.37
N PHE A 85 -0.59 41.51 -1.28
CA PHE A 85 0.19 42.34 -0.36
C PHE A 85 1.48 42.89 -0.97
N LEU A 86 2.15 42.13 -1.85
CA LEU A 86 3.38 42.53 -2.51
C LEU A 86 3.16 43.39 -3.76
N ARG A 87 1.91 43.63 -4.18
CA ARG A 87 1.64 44.56 -5.29
C ARG A 87 1.79 46.01 -4.79
N PRO A 88 2.70 46.81 -5.37
CA PRO A 88 2.86 48.20 -4.97
C PRO A 88 1.58 48.98 -5.27
N ARG A 89 1.07 49.71 -4.29
CA ARG A 89 -0.04 50.65 -4.49
C ARG A 89 0.51 51.90 -5.18
N LYS A 90 -0.01 52.22 -6.37
CA LYS A 90 0.22 53.51 -7.03
C LYS A 90 -0.54 54.61 -6.32
#